data_AF-A0AAU7CIJ0-F1
#
_entry.id   AF-A0AAU7CIJ0-F1
#
_cell.length_a   1.000
_cell.length_b   1.000
_cell.length_c   1.000
_cell.angle_alpha   90.00
_cell.angle_beta   90.00
_cell.angle_gamma   90.00
#
_symmetry.space_group_name_H-M   'P 1'
#
loop_
_entity.id
_entity.type
_entity.pdbx_description
1 polymer ?
#
loop_
_entity_poly.entity_id
_entity_poly.type
_entity_poly.pdbx_seq_one_letter_code
_entity_poly.pdbx_strand_id
1 'polypeptide(L)'
;MDRREMFGMVGAGAIGLTALAAKADETASGENCCQLDQAHADCYKACADCAKACDMTFHHCFKQVAEGKKEHAKALHLASDCAAFCSLSASMIAKHSPLMAHSCHACADACKATAAEVGKFDSAEMKAATKSLHDCEKSCREMVARMGGRTELRAN
;
A
#
# COMPACT_ATOMS: atom_id res chain seq x y z
N MET A 1 21.49 -43.44 27.51
CA MET A 1 20.76 -42.45 28.31
C MET A 1 19.50 -42.04 27.57
N ASP A 2 18.36 -42.24 28.22
CA ASP A 2 17.04 -42.20 27.61
C ASP A 2 16.44 -40.79 27.64
N ARG A 3 15.72 -40.44 26.56
CA ARG A 3 15.20 -39.11 26.20
C ARG A 3 13.96 -38.68 26.99
N ARG A 4 13.79 -39.23 28.20
CA ARG A 4 12.58 -39.14 29.04
C ARG A 4 12.66 -38.13 30.18
N GLU A 5 13.78 -37.44 30.35
CA GLU A 5 14.01 -36.53 31.48
C GLU A 5 13.67 -35.04 31.20
N MET A 6 13.14 -34.69 30.02
CA MET A 6 12.92 -33.27 29.67
C MET A 6 11.48 -32.76 29.80
N PHE A 7 10.56 -33.55 30.36
CA PHE A 7 9.14 -33.16 30.57
C PHE A 7 8.67 -33.33 32.01
N GLY A 8 9.53 -32.96 32.98
CA GLY A 8 9.24 -33.08 34.41
C GLY A 8 9.34 -31.76 35.16
N MET A 9 8.55 -30.74 34.82
CA MET A 9 8.36 -29.58 35.71
C MET A 9 6.95 -28.98 35.62
N VAL A 10 5.95 -29.84 35.83
CA VAL A 10 4.62 -29.43 36.31
C VAL A 10 4.63 -29.64 37.82
N GLY A 11 4.91 -28.57 38.56
CA GLY A 11 4.93 -28.55 40.03
C GLY A 11 4.00 -27.47 40.56
N ALA A 12 3.04 -27.89 41.38
CA ALA A 12 1.92 -27.10 41.91
C ALA A 12 2.35 -25.90 42.76
N GLY A 13 1.68 -24.75 42.54
CA GLY A 13 1.73 -23.57 43.39
C GLY A 13 0.34 -22.93 43.47
N ALA A 14 -0.50 -23.42 44.38
CA ALA A 14 -1.76 -22.78 44.73
C ALA A 14 -1.48 -21.65 45.74
N ILE A 15 -1.44 -20.40 45.26
CA ILE A 15 -1.69 -19.22 46.09
C ILE A 15 -2.85 -18.49 45.41
N GLY A 16 -4.02 -18.59 46.03
CA GLY A 16 -5.20 -17.86 45.60
C GLY A 16 -4.95 -16.36 45.71
N LEU A 17 -4.72 -15.71 44.57
CA LEU A 17 -5.07 -14.31 44.42
C LEU A 17 -6.50 -14.26 43.91
N THR A 18 -7.34 -13.68 44.75
CA THR A 18 -8.72 -13.28 44.47
C THR A 18 -8.86 -12.73 43.06
N ALA A 19 -9.82 -13.30 42.32
CA ALA A 19 -10.36 -12.71 41.11
C ALA A 19 -11.02 -11.37 41.48
N LEU A 20 -10.21 -10.30 41.55
CA LEU A 20 -10.68 -8.99 41.20
C LEU A 20 -10.96 -9.06 39.71
N ALA A 21 -12.23 -9.31 39.38
CA ALA A 21 -12.80 -8.94 38.11
C ALA A 21 -12.62 -7.42 37.96
N ALA A 22 -11.41 -7.02 37.57
CA ALA A 22 -11.25 -5.85 36.76
C ALA A 22 -12.10 -6.15 35.53
N LYS A 23 -13.30 -5.57 35.51
CA LYS A 23 -13.84 -5.11 34.25
C LYS A 23 -12.77 -4.16 33.72
N ALA A 24 -11.84 -4.73 32.94
CA ALA A 24 -11.18 -3.99 31.90
C ALA A 24 -12.35 -3.54 31.02
N ASP A 25 -12.86 -2.37 31.39
CA ASP A 25 -13.50 -1.48 30.47
C ASP A 25 -12.42 -1.20 29.42
N GLU A 26 -12.32 -2.09 28.42
CA GLU A 26 -11.75 -1.81 27.11
C GLU A 26 -12.68 -0.80 26.43
N THR A 27 -12.89 0.36 27.06
CA THR A 27 -13.01 1.58 26.31
C THR A 27 -11.64 1.75 25.68
N ALA A 28 -11.53 1.17 24.47
CA ALA A 28 -10.62 1.60 23.44
C ALA A 28 -10.63 3.12 23.44
N SER A 29 -9.70 3.70 24.19
CA SER A 29 -9.34 5.11 24.12
C SER A 29 -8.74 5.24 22.73
N GLY A 30 -9.62 5.58 21.78
CA GLY A 30 -9.33 5.60 20.37
C GLY A 30 -8.09 6.44 20.11
N GLU A 31 -7.07 5.77 19.59
CA GLU A 31 -5.90 6.36 18.96
C GLU A 31 -6.35 7.28 17.82
N ASN A 32 -6.67 8.53 18.14
CA ASN A 32 -6.92 9.60 17.17
C ASN A 32 -5.66 10.40 16.82
N CYS A 33 -4.47 9.95 17.26
CA CYS A 33 -3.20 10.64 16.95
C CYS A 33 -2.72 10.44 15.50
N CYS A 34 -3.34 9.54 14.73
CA CYS A 34 -2.80 9.07 13.45
C CYS A 34 -3.85 8.92 12.32
N GLN A 35 -5.02 9.54 12.44
CA GLN A 35 -6.09 9.38 11.44
C GLN A 35 -5.88 10.35 10.28
N LEU A 36 -5.47 9.82 9.12
CA LEU A 36 -5.61 10.52 7.84
C LEU A 36 -7.08 10.88 7.65
N ASP A 37 -7.40 12.08 7.15
CA ASP A 37 -8.77 12.31 6.67
C ASP A 37 -9.11 11.30 5.57
N GLN A 38 -10.41 11.05 5.36
CA GLN A 38 -10.88 9.97 4.48
C GLN A 38 -10.23 10.03 3.10
N ALA A 39 -10.01 11.21 2.52
CA ALA A 39 -9.43 11.31 1.20
C ALA A 39 -7.94 11.01 1.17
N HIS A 40 -7.20 11.41 2.21
CA HIS A 40 -5.80 11.00 2.35
C HIS A 40 -5.70 9.50 2.59
N ALA A 41 -6.58 8.92 3.42
CA ALA A 41 -6.63 7.48 3.65
C ALA A 41 -6.91 6.69 2.36
N ASP A 42 -7.91 7.14 1.58
CA ASP A 42 -8.28 6.51 0.30
C ASP A 42 -7.14 6.60 -0.72
N CYS A 43 -6.50 7.77 -0.85
CA CYS A 43 -5.39 7.97 -1.78
C CYS A 43 -4.15 7.19 -1.37
N TYR A 44 -3.81 7.19 -0.08
CA TYR A 44 -2.76 6.36 0.48
C TYR A 44 -2.99 4.89 0.14
N LYS A 45 -4.20 4.38 0.42
CA LYS A 45 -4.57 2.99 0.14
C LYS A 45 -4.47 2.67 -1.35
N ALA A 46 -5.00 3.54 -2.22
CA ALA A 46 -4.94 3.34 -3.66
C ALA A 46 -3.49 3.29 -4.17
N CYS A 47 -2.61 4.17 -3.66
CA CYS A 47 -1.19 4.17 -4.01
C CYS A 47 -0.49 2.89 -3.50
N ALA A 48 -0.71 2.49 -2.26
CA ALA A 48 -0.08 1.30 -1.68
C ALA A 48 -0.53 0.01 -2.38
N ASP A 49 -1.83 -0.12 -2.66
CA ASP A 49 -2.39 -1.25 -3.40
C ASP A 49 -1.85 -1.29 -4.84
N CYS A 50 -1.73 -0.13 -5.49
CA CYS A 50 -1.18 -0.03 -6.85
C CYS A 50 0.31 -0.35 -6.91
N ALA A 51 1.11 0.10 -5.94
CA ALA A 51 2.53 -0.27 -5.87
C ALA A 51 2.70 -1.81 -5.82
N LYS A 52 1.94 -2.47 -4.93
CA LYS A 52 1.93 -3.94 -4.84
C LYS A 52 1.48 -4.60 -6.15
N ALA A 53 0.41 -4.11 -6.76
CA ALA A 53 -0.09 -4.66 -8.03
C ALA A 53 0.95 -4.51 -9.16
N CYS A 54 1.65 -3.39 -9.20
CA CYS A 54 2.73 -3.13 -10.15
C CYS A 54 3.93 -4.05 -9.94
N ASP A 55 4.36 -4.31 -8.70
CA ASP A 55 5.43 -5.27 -8.42
C ASP A 55 5.06 -6.70 -8.86
N MET A 56 3.81 -7.10 -8.64
CA MET A 56 3.29 -8.39 -9.13
C MET A 56 3.25 -8.43 -10.67
N THR A 57 2.84 -7.33 -11.29
CA THR A 57 2.78 -7.17 -12.76
C THR A 57 4.16 -7.21 -13.39
N PHE A 58 5.15 -6.59 -12.74
CA PHE A 58 6.56 -6.67 -13.12
C PHE A 58 6.99 -8.14 -13.17
N HIS A 59 6.81 -8.88 -12.08
CA HIS A 59 7.23 -10.28 -12.05
C HIS A 59 6.46 -11.15 -13.06
N HIS A 60 5.18 -10.90 -13.31
CA HIS A 60 4.42 -11.55 -14.37
C HIS A 60 5.01 -11.27 -15.75
N CYS A 61 5.21 -10.00 -16.10
CA CYS A 61 5.78 -9.61 -17.40
C CYS A 61 7.22 -10.14 -17.57
N PHE A 62 8.00 -10.23 -16.48
CA PHE A 62 9.35 -10.79 -16.51
C PHE A 62 9.33 -12.25 -16.96
N LYS A 63 8.42 -13.06 -16.40
CA LYS A 63 8.25 -14.46 -16.82
C LYS A 63 7.84 -14.56 -18.29
N GLN A 64 6.90 -13.74 -18.73
CA GLN A 64 6.44 -13.71 -20.11
C GLN A 64 7.58 -13.36 -21.08
N VAL A 65 8.42 -12.37 -20.74
CA VAL A 65 9.61 -12.01 -21.52
C VAL A 65 10.62 -13.15 -21.54
N ALA A 66 10.86 -13.83 -20.42
CA ALA A 66 11.75 -14.98 -20.35
C ALA A 66 11.28 -16.17 -21.22
N GLU A 67 9.97 -16.31 -21.41
CA GLU A 67 9.34 -17.27 -22.33
C GLU A 67 9.36 -16.82 -23.80
N GLY A 68 9.94 -15.66 -24.12
CA GLY A 68 10.08 -15.13 -25.48
C GLY A 68 8.99 -14.16 -25.93
N LYS A 69 8.01 -13.84 -25.07
CA LYS A 69 6.94 -12.86 -25.35
C LYS A 69 7.44 -11.44 -25.13
N LYS A 70 8.27 -10.97 -26.06
CA LYS A 70 8.99 -9.68 -25.96
C LYS A 70 8.06 -8.46 -25.87
N GLU A 71 6.82 -8.57 -26.31
CA GLU A 71 5.79 -7.54 -26.19
C GLU A 71 5.51 -7.12 -24.74
N HIS A 72 5.77 -7.99 -23.76
CA HIS A 72 5.63 -7.67 -22.33
C HIS A 72 6.76 -6.77 -21.78
N ALA A 73 7.86 -6.57 -22.52
CA ALA A 73 9.03 -5.85 -22.00
C ALA A 73 8.74 -4.39 -21.64
N LYS A 74 7.87 -3.71 -22.41
CA LYS A 74 7.51 -2.32 -22.09
C LYS A 74 6.63 -2.24 -20.83
N ALA A 75 5.65 -3.13 -20.69
CA ALA A 75 4.80 -3.22 -19.52
C ALA A 75 5.61 -3.58 -18.26
N LEU A 76 6.62 -4.46 -18.39
CA LEU A 76 7.58 -4.78 -17.34
C LEU A 76 8.24 -3.53 -16.76
N HIS A 77 8.88 -2.71 -17.61
CA HIS A 77 9.58 -1.51 -17.18
C HIS A 77 8.64 -0.49 -16.53
N LEU A 78 7.50 -0.20 -17.19
CA LEU A 78 6.54 0.78 -16.69
C LEU A 78 5.88 0.34 -15.38
N ALA A 79 5.68 -0.96 -15.16
CA ALA A 79 5.19 -1.46 -13.88
C ALA A 79 6.19 -1.18 -12.76
N SER A 80 7.49 -1.44 -12.98
CA SER A 80 8.55 -1.13 -12.00
C SER A 80 8.61 0.36 -11.67
N ASP A 81 8.58 1.22 -12.69
CA ASP A 81 8.65 2.68 -12.49
C ASP A 81 7.39 3.19 -11.77
N CYS A 82 6.22 2.71 -12.15
CA CYS A 82 4.96 3.06 -11.50
C CYS A 82 4.93 2.63 -10.03
N ALA A 83 5.45 1.45 -9.68
CA ALA A 83 5.56 1.01 -8.30
C ALA A 83 6.37 1.98 -7.44
N ALA A 84 7.47 2.53 -7.98
CA ALA A 84 8.28 3.54 -7.30
C ALA A 84 7.51 4.85 -7.07
N PHE A 85 6.81 5.37 -8.09
CA PHE A 85 5.99 6.58 -7.95
C PHE A 85 4.83 6.40 -6.96
N CYS A 86 4.16 5.25 -7.00
CA CYS A 86 3.08 4.91 -6.07
C CYS A 86 3.60 4.81 -4.63
N SER A 87 4.75 4.17 -4.41
CA SER A 87 5.36 4.04 -3.08
C SER A 87 5.79 5.40 -2.51
N LEU A 88 6.38 6.25 -3.35
CA LEU A 88 6.74 7.63 -2.98
C LEU A 88 5.48 8.42 -2.60
N SER A 89 4.43 8.35 -3.40
CA SER A 89 3.19 9.08 -3.17
C SER A 89 2.49 8.63 -1.89
N ALA A 90 2.37 7.32 -1.68
CA ALA A 90 1.86 6.77 -0.41
C ALA A 90 2.65 7.31 0.79
N SER A 91 3.98 7.35 0.69
CA SER A 91 4.83 7.89 1.75
C SER A 91 4.61 9.39 1.99
N MET A 92 4.43 10.19 0.95
CA MET A 92 4.15 11.63 1.08
C MET A 92 2.76 11.89 1.65
N ILE A 93 1.76 11.09 1.26
CA ILE A 93 0.39 11.16 1.77
C ILE A 93 0.35 10.83 3.26
N ALA A 94 0.96 9.70 3.67
CA ALA A 94 0.94 9.21 5.05
C ALA A 94 1.50 10.20 6.08
N LYS A 95 2.39 11.10 5.63
CA LYS A 95 3.07 12.08 6.47
C LYS A 95 2.56 13.51 6.26
N HIS A 96 1.45 13.69 5.54
CA HIS A 96 0.92 15.01 5.17
C HIS A 96 1.97 15.96 4.59
N SER A 97 2.85 15.42 3.73
CA SER A 97 3.99 16.15 3.20
C SER A 97 3.53 17.39 2.39
N PRO A 98 4.21 18.55 2.54
CA PRO A 98 3.96 19.70 1.66
C PRO A 98 4.31 19.41 0.19
N LEU A 99 5.05 18.33 -0.08
CA LEU A 99 5.41 17.88 -1.44
C LEU A 99 4.40 16.92 -2.06
N MET A 100 3.32 16.57 -1.35
CA MET A 100 2.34 15.57 -1.77
C MET A 100 1.70 15.89 -3.13
N ALA A 101 1.46 17.17 -3.44
CA ALA A 101 0.91 17.57 -4.73
C ALA A 101 1.82 17.18 -5.91
N HIS A 102 3.13 17.35 -5.75
CA HIS A 102 4.10 16.96 -6.78
C HIS A 102 4.15 15.44 -6.95
N SER A 103 4.20 14.69 -5.86
CA SER A 103 4.23 13.22 -5.92
C SER A 103 2.94 12.65 -6.52
N CYS A 104 1.76 13.11 -6.08
CA CYS A 104 0.48 12.63 -6.60
C CYS A 104 0.28 12.98 -8.08
N HIS A 105 0.73 14.16 -8.53
CA HIS A 105 0.68 14.51 -9.95
C HIS A 105 1.53 13.54 -10.79
N ALA A 106 2.79 13.34 -10.41
CA ALA A 106 3.68 12.40 -11.12
C ALA A 106 3.14 10.97 -11.09
N CYS A 107 2.57 10.54 -9.95
CA CYS A 107 1.95 9.23 -9.78
C CYS A 107 0.76 9.04 -10.72
N ALA A 108 -0.12 10.03 -10.84
CA ALA A 108 -1.28 9.93 -11.72
C ALA A 108 -0.87 9.74 -13.19
N ASP A 109 0.16 10.44 -13.63
CA ASP A 109 0.65 10.33 -15.01
C ASP A 109 1.39 9.01 -15.26
N ALA A 110 2.16 8.52 -14.28
CA ALA A 110 2.77 7.19 -14.33
C ALA A 110 1.69 6.10 -14.39
N CYS A 111 0.67 6.15 -13.51
CA CYS A 111 -0.44 5.19 -13.51
C CYS A 111 -1.18 5.16 -14.85
N LYS A 112 -1.45 6.32 -15.45
CA LYS A 112 -2.09 6.43 -16.77
C LYS A 112 -1.25 5.78 -17.87
N ALA A 113 0.05 6.10 -17.92
CA ALA A 113 0.95 5.54 -18.92
C ALA A 113 1.10 4.03 -18.78
N THR A 114 1.21 3.52 -17.55
CA THR A 114 1.32 2.09 -17.26
C THR A 114 0.01 1.37 -17.57
N ALA A 115 -1.15 1.93 -17.23
CA ALA A 115 -2.46 1.34 -17.56
C ALA A 115 -2.65 1.16 -19.07
N ALA A 116 -2.22 2.14 -19.87
CA ALA A 116 -2.31 2.06 -21.32
C ALA A 116 -1.46 0.94 -21.94
N GLU A 117 -0.38 0.53 -21.29
CA GLU A 117 0.49 -0.55 -21.74
C GLU A 117 0.09 -1.91 -21.16
N VAL A 118 -0.21 -1.98 -19.86
CA VAL A 118 -0.69 -3.20 -19.16
C VAL A 118 -2.08 -3.62 -19.69
N GLY A 119 -2.94 -2.66 -20.03
CA GLY A 119 -4.28 -2.93 -20.55
C GLY A 119 -4.33 -3.55 -21.95
N LYS A 120 -3.19 -3.73 -22.62
CA LYS A 120 -3.10 -4.43 -23.91
C LYS A 120 -3.20 -5.95 -23.77
N PHE A 121 -3.04 -6.48 -22.56
CA PHE A 121 -2.98 -7.90 -22.27
C PHE A 121 -4.27 -8.38 -21.58
N ASP A 122 -4.82 -9.51 -22.02
CA ASP A 122 -6.18 -9.93 -21.62
C ASP A 122 -6.23 -10.84 -20.37
N SER A 123 -5.09 -11.15 -19.76
CA SER A 123 -5.03 -12.05 -18.61
C SER A 123 -5.73 -11.45 -17.38
N ALA A 124 -6.21 -12.31 -16.48
CA ALA A 124 -6.89 -11.88 -15.27
C ALA A 124 -5.99 -11.00 -14.38
N GLU A 125 -4.70 -11.33 -14.32
CA GLU A 125 -3.67 -10.58 -13.60
C GLU A 125 -3.51 -9.17 -14.17
N MET A 126 -3.43 -9.05 -15.50
CA MET A 126 -3.24 -7.77 -16.19
C MET A 126 -4.48 -6.87 -16.09
N LYS A 127 -5.69 -7.45 -16.14
CA LYS A 127 -6.96 -6.74 -15.89
C LYS A 127 -7.05 -6.20 -14.46
N ALA A 128 -6.68 -7.02 -13.47
CA ALA A 128 -6.67 -6.60 -12.07
C ALA A 128 -5.68 -5.45 -11.83
N ALA A 129 -4.48 -5.54 -12.42
CA ALA A 129 -3.48 -4.47 -12.37
C ALA A 129 -3.98 -3.18 -13.04
N THR A 130 -4.58 -3.28 -14.23
CA THR A 130 -5.16 -2.14 -14.95
C THR A 130 -6.23 -1.43 -14.13
N LYS A 131 -7.09 -2.18 -13.43
CA LYS A 131 -8.07 -1.59 -12.51
C LYS A 131 -7.38 -0.81 -11.38
N SER A 132 -6.37 -1.41 -10.74
CA SER A 132 -5.64 -0.76 -9.65
C SER A 132 -4.94 0.53 -10.10
N LEU A 133 -4.37 0.53 -11.30
CA LEU A 133 -3.76 1.71 -11.92
C LEU A 133 -4.79 2.84 -12.14
N HIS A 134 -5.98 2.53 -12.65
CA HIS A 134 -7.04 3.53 -12.82
C HIS A 134 -7.61 4.05 -11.50
N ASP A 135 -7.78 3.18 -10.51
CA ASP A 135 -8.23 3.59 -9.17
C ASP A 135 -7.20 4.56 -8.53
N CYS A 136 -5.91 4.24 -8.65
CA CYS A 136 -4.82 5.08 -8.15
C CYS A 136 -4.69 6.40 -8.92
N GLU A 137 -4.75 6.38 -10.25
CA GLU A 137 -4.75 7.59 -11.08
C GLU A 137 -5.87 8.54 -10.64
N LYS A 138 -7.10 8.03 -10.55
CA LYS A 138 -8.26 8.83 -10.18
C LYS A 138 -8.06 9.48 -8.81
N SER A 139 -7.69 8.68 -7.81
CA SER A 139 -7.50 9.18 -6.46
C SER A 139 -6.37 10.21 -6.35
N CYS A 140 -5.26 10.00 -7.06
CA CYS A 140 -4.16 10.97 -7.11
C CYS A 140 -4.59 12.30 -7.78
N ARG A 141 -5.37 12.24 -8.87
CA ARG A 141 -5.88 13.46 -9.54
C ARG A 141 -6.84 14.23 -8.62
N GLU A 142 -7.72 13.53 -7.92
CA GLU A 142 -8.61 14.14 -6.91
C GLU A 142 -7.82 14.77 -5.76
N MET A 143 -6.76 14.11 -5.30
CA MET A 143 -5.87 14.62 -4.25
C MET A 143 -5.18 15.92 -4.69
N VAL A 144 -4.61 15.94 -5.90
CA VAL A 144 -4.00 17.14 -6.49
C VAL A 144 -5.01 18.29 -6.61
N ALA A 145 -6.22 18.01 -7.10
CA ALA A 145 -7.27 19.02 -7.23
C ALA A 145 -7.63 19.65 -5.87
N ARG A 146 -7.69 18.85 -4.79
CA ARG A 146 -7.93 19.34 -3.42
C ARG A 146 -6.78 20.19 -2.87
N MET A 147 -5.55 19.99 -3.35
CA MET A 147 -4.37 20.75 -2.94
C MET A 147 -4.13 22.00 -3.79
N GLY A 148 -4.65 22.08 -5.01
CA GLY A 148 -4.52 23.25 -5.89
C GLY A 148 -5.12 24.55 -5.35
N GLY A 149 -5.89 24.49 -4.25
CA GLY A 149 -6.34 25.65 -3.46
C GLY A 149 -5.47 25.97 -2.24
N ARG A 150 -4.38 25.24 -2.00
CA ARG A 150 -3.50 25.32 -0.80
C ARG A 150 -2.02 25.51 -1.15
N THR A 151 -1.73 26.12 -2.30
CA THR A 151 -0.36 26.22 -2.86
C THR A 151 0.59 27.14 -2.08
N GLU A 152 0.13 27.79 -1.01
CA GLU A 152 1.03 28.44 -0.08
C GLU A 152 1.55 27.41 0.92
N LEU A 153 2.82 27.05 0.73
CA LEU A 153 3.66 26.48 1.77
C LEU A 153 3.55 27.42 2.97
N ARG A 154 2.64 27.14 3.92
CA ARG A 154 2.63 27.83 5.22
C ARG A 154 3.87 27.36 5.96
N ALA A 155 4.97 28.03 5.65
CA ALA A 155 6.13 28.09 6.51
C ALA A 155 5.66 28.72 7.83
N ASN A 156 5.36 27.87 8.80
CA ASN A 156 5.37 28.23 10.21
C ASN A 156 6.68 27.73 10.79
#